data_AF-A0A351R984-F1
#
_entry.id   AF-A0A351R984-F1
#
_cell.length_a   1.000
_cell.length_b   1.000
_cell.length_c   1.000
_cell.angle_alpha   90.00
_cell.angle_beta   90.00
_cell.angle_gamma   90.00
#
_symmetry.space_group_name_H-M   'P 1'
#
loop_
_entity.id
_entity.type
_entity.pdbx_description
1 polymer ?
#
loop_
_entity_poly.entity_id
_entity_poly.type
_entity_poly.pdbx_seq_one_letter_code
_entity_poly.pdbx_strand_id
1 'polypeptide(L)'
;AMRIPYASNEAVEFADRAMETVCYNAYWASTVLAEERGAYSSFKGSLWDQGILPLDTLDLLLNERGGNVEVDRSQTLDWDALRNRIQTVGMRNSNCVAIAPTATISNIVGVSASIEPEYQNLYVKSNLSGEFTIVNEQLVIDLKNRGLWDAVMVSDLKYFDGSLAPIDRVPADLKQLYATAFDVDPSWLIEAAARRQKWIDQAQSLNLYFAVPSGKKLNDTYMLAWKRGLKTTYYLRSLGATAAEKSTGSGGELNAVASSASEPAPKMCSIDNPECESCQ
;
A
#
# COMPACT_ATOMS: atom_id res chain seq x y z
N ALA A 1 4.69 -12.41 -10.99
CA ALA A 1 3.79 -13.46 -10.46
C ALA A 1 2.50 -13.64 -11.28
N MET A 2 1.60 -12.66 -11.41
CA MET A 2 0.31 -12.86 -12.13
C MET A 2 0.14 -12.10 -13.45
N ARG A 3 1.08 -11.21 -13.80
CA ARG A 3 1.01 -10.36 -15.01
C ARG A 3 -0.23 -9.45 -15.08
N ILE A 4 -0.76 -9.05 -13.93
CA ILE A 4 -1.93 -8.17 -13.81
C ILE A 4 -1.45 -6.74 -13.50
N PRO A 5 -1.77 -5.74 -14.34
CA PRO A 5 -1.57 -4.33 -14.01
C PRO A 5 -2.38 -3.92 -12.78
N TYR A 6 -1.81 -3.11 -11.89
CA TYR A 6 -2.52 -2.65 -10.68
C TYR A 6 -3.81 -1.89 -11.04
N ALA A 7 -3.75 -1.05 -12.08
CA ALA A 7 -4.88 -0.29 -12.61
C ALA A 7 -5.76 -1.14 -13.56
N SER A 8 -6.37 -2.20 -13.05
CA SER A 8 -7.22 -3.10 -13.83
C SER A 8 -8.35 -3.71 -12.99
N ASN A 9 -9.42 -4.16 -13.67
CA ASN A 9 -10.52 -4.85 -12.99
C ASN A 9 -10.06 -6.19 -12.40
N GLU A 10 -9.11 -6.86 -13.06
CA GLU A 10 -8.51 -8.10 -12.61
C GLU A 10 -7.76 -7.91 -11.28
N ALA A 11 -7.06 -6.78 -11.09
CA ALA A 11 -6.42 -6.44 -9.82
C ALA A 11 -7.43 -6.14 -8.72
N VAL A 12 -8.52 -5.44 -9.05
CA VAL A 12 -9.62 -5.13 -8.13
C VAL A 12 -10.32 -6.42 -7.66
N GLU A 13 -10.57 -7.35 -8.59
CA GLU A 13 -11.15 -8.66 -8.29
C GLU A 13 -10.18 -9.53 -7.46
N PHE A 14 -8.88 -9.52 -7.81
CA PHE A 14 -7.87 -10.23 -7.02
C PHE A 14 -7.81 -9.68 -5.58
N ALA A 15 -7.83 -8.35 -5.41
CA ALA A 15 -7.86 -7.72 -4.10
C ALA A 15 -9.07 -8.14 -3.27
N ASP A 16 -10.23 -8.30 -3.93
CA ASP A 16 -11.45 -8.82 -3.32
C ASP A 16 -11.26 -10.25 -2.82
N ARG A 17 -10.96 -11.19 -3.74
CA ARG A 17 -10.89 -12.63 -3.45
C ARG A 17 -9.77 -13.00 -2.48
N ALA A 18 -8.62 -12.33 -2.59
CA ALA A 18 -7.53 -12.53 -1.67
C ALA A 18 -7.94 -12.13 -0.25
N MET A 19 -8.61 -10.99 -0.08
CA MET A 19 -9.02 -10.51 1.24
C MET A 19 -10.22 -11.28 1.79
N GLU A 20 -11.15 -11.72 0.93
CA GLU A 20 -12.23 -12.65 1.31
C GLU A 20 -11.64 -13.89 1.98
N THR A 21 -10.63 -14.48 1.35
CA THR A 21 -9.94 -15.67 1.85
C THR A 21 -9.21 -15.40 3.17
N VAL A 22 -8.46 -14.31 3.27
CA VAL A 22 -7.72 -13.94 4.50
C VAL A 22 -8.69 -13.74 5.66
N CYS A 23 -9.73 -12.94 5.47
CA CYS A 23 -10.71 -12.64 6.52
C CYS A 23 -11.50 -13.88 6.94
N TYR A 24 -11.98 -14.69 5.99
CA TYR A 24 -12.70 -15.93 6.29
C TYR A 24 -11.88 -16.85 7.20
N ASN A 25 -10.62 -17.09 6.84
CA ASN A 25 -9.73 -17.95 7.61
C ASN A 25 -9.33 -17.33 8.96
N ALA A 26 -9.13 -16.01 9.03
CA ALA A 26 -8.85 -15.32 10.29
C ALA A 26 -10.01 -15.46 11.28
N TYR A 27 -11.25 -15.27 10.81
CA TYR A 27 -12.44 -15.43 11.63
C TYR A 27 -12.65 -16.89 12.03
N TRP A 28 -12.48 -17.83 11.10
CA TRP A 28 -12.53 -19.25 11.42
C TRP A 28 -11.50 -19.63 12.49
N ALA A 29 -10.25 -19.19 12.37
CA ALA A 29 -9.21 -19.44 13.36
C ALA A 29 -9.58 -18.86 14.74
N SER A 30 -10.18 -17.67 14.79
CA SER A 30 -10.70 -17.07 16.03
C SER A 30 -11.80 -17.93 16.68
N THR A 31 -12.66 -18.59 15.90
CA THR A 31 -13.65 -19.55 16.45
C THR A 31 -13.01 -20.84 16.98
N VAL A 32 -11.96 -21.35 16.35
CA VAL A 32 -11.19 -22.51 16.86
C VAL A 32 -10.57 -22.18 18.22
N LEU A 33 -10.00 -20.99 18.36
CA LEU A 33 -9.46 -20.54 19.64
C LEU A 33 -10.55 -20.28 20.69
N ALA A 34 -11.76 -19.89 20.28
CA ALA A 34 -12.89 -19.71 21.18
C ALA A 34 -13.38 -21.06 21.74
N GLU A 35 -13.38 -22.10 20.91
CA GLU A 35 -13.71 -23.47 21.31
C GLU A 35 -12.69 -24.02 22.33
N GLU A 36 -11.40 -23.73 22.15
CA GLU A 36 -10.34 -24.15 23.07
C GLU A 36 -10.31 -23.32 24.37
N ARG A 37 -10.52 -22.00 24.30
CA ARG A 37 -10.17 -21.05 25.38
C ARG A 37 -11.35 -20.22 25.89
N GLY A 38 -12.54 -20.44 25.35
CA GLY A 38 -13.71 -19.57 25.51
C GLY A 38 -13.63 -18.30 24.65
N ALA A 39 -14.80 -17.73 24.36
CA ALA A 39 -14.91 -16.44 23.68
C ALA A 39 -14.28 -15.29 24.49
N TYR A 40 -14.01 -14.15 23.85
CA TYR A 40 -13.54 -12.97 24.58
C TYR A 40 -14.60 -12.42 25.54
N SER A 41 -14.17 -11.72 26.58
CA SER A 41 -15.02 -11.32 27.72
C SER A 41 -16.25 -10.49 27.35
N SER A 42 -16.14 -9.63 26.33
CA SER A 42 -17.23 -8.78 25.82
C SER A 42 -17.88 -9.31 24.54
N PHE A 43 -17.82 -10.63 24.29
CA PHE A 43 -18.45 -11.24 23.11
C PHE A 43 -19.97 -11.06 23.10
N LYS A 44 -20.62 -11.26 24.26
CA LYS A 44 -22.07 -11.14 24.37
C LYS A 44 -22.56 -9.72 24.09
N GLY A 45 -23.54 -9.61 23.20
CA GLY A 45 -24.07 -8.34 22.69
C GLY A 45 -23.25 -7.71 21.55
N SER A 46 -22.09 -8.26 21.19
CA SER A 46 -21.32 -7.77 20.03
C SER A 46 -22.04 -8.06 18.69
N LEU A 47 -21.58 -7.43 17.62
CA LEU A 47 -22.06 -7.74 16.26
C LEU A 47 -21.88 -9.23 15.92
N TRP A 48 -20.77 -9.84 16.35
CA TRP A 48 -20.52 -11.27 16.15
C TRP A 48 -21.56 -12.15 16.84
N ASP A 49 -21.96 -11.82 18.08
CA ASP A 49 -23.00 -12.54 18.84
C ASP A 49 -24.39 -12.33 18.23
N GLN A 50 -24.63 -11.17 17.62
CA GLN A 50 -25.83 -10.88 16.82
C GLN A 50 -25.79 -11.55 15.43
N GLY A 51 -24.69 -12.22 15.09
CA GLY A 51 -24.48 -12.86 13.80
C GLY A 51 -24.25 -11.88 12.66
N ILE A 52 -23.89 -10.62 12.92
CA ILE A 52 -23.61 -9.58 11.91
C ILE A 52 -22.11 -9.60 11.59
N LEU A 53 -21.77 -9.93 10.34
CA LEU A 53 -20.41 -10.00 9.82
C LEU A 53 -20.03 -8.71 9.07
N PRO A 54 -18.73 -8.48 8.74
CA PRO A 54 -18.30 -7.26 8.07
C PRO A 54 -19.08 -6.90 6.80
N LEU A 55 -19.44 -7.89 5.98
CA LEU A 55 -20.23 -7.66 4.76
C LEU A 55 -21.63 -7.10 5.09
N ASP A 56 -22.29 -7.63 6.12
CA ASP A 56 -23.63 -7.20 6.56
C ASP A 56 -23.61 -5.77 7.10
N THR A 57 -22.48 -5.32 7.70
CA THR A 57 -22.36 -3.95 8.23
C THR A 57 -22.48 -2.88 7.14
N LEU A 58 -22.31 -3.24 5.87
CA LEU A 58 -22.46 -2.30 4.77
C LEU A 58 -23.92 -1.95 4.51
N ASP A 59 -24.87 -2.82 4.85
CA ASP A 59 -26.30 -2.52 4.73
C ASP A 59 -26.76 -1.64 5.90
N LEU A 60 -26.19 -1.85 7.10
CA LEU A 60 -26.33 -0.90 8.20
C LEU A 60 -25.78 0.48 7.80
N LEU A 61 -24.58 0.52 7.22
CA LEU A 61 -23.96 1.76 6.74
C LEU A 61 -24.79 2.44 5.64
N LEU A 62 -25.35 1.65 4.71
CA LEU A 62 -26.20 2.15 3.63
C LEU A 62 -27.44 2.84 4.18
N ASN A 63 -28.10 2.23 5.16
CA ASN A 63 -29.28 2.78 5.82
C ASN A 63 -28.95 4.08 6.58
N GLU A 64 -27.88 4.06 7.39
CA GLU A 64 -27.45 5.23 8.16
C GLU A 64 -27.01 6.41 7.28
N ARG A 65 -26.48 6.13 6.07
CA ARG A 65 -26.06 7.18 5.11
C ARG A 65 -27.14 7.56 4.10
N GLY A 66 -28.38 7.09 4.27
CA GLY A 66 -29.49 7.40 3.37
C GLY A 66 -29.26 6.95 1.93
N GLY A 67 -28.64 5.78 1.73
CA GLY A 67 -28.42 5.17 0.41
C GLY A 67 -27.06 5.48 -0.24
N ASN A 68 -26.19 6.26 0.41
CA ASN A 68 -24.91 6.70 -0.17
C ASN A 68 -23.75 5.73 0.10
N VAL A 69 -23.94 4.44 -0.20
CA VAL A 69 -22.89 3.40 -0.13
C VAL A 69 -22.95 2.53 -1.38
N GLU A 70 -21.92 2.59 -2.20
CA GLU A 70 -21.81 1.85 -3.44
C GLU A 70 -20.58 0.96 -3.40
N VAL A 71 -20.74 -0.31 -3.06
CA VAL A 71 -19.66 -1.31 -3.12
C VAL A 71 -20.32 -2.66 -3.40
N ASP A 72 -19.71 -3.50 -4.24
CA ASP A 72 -20.34 -4.78 -4.55
C ASP A 72 -20.36 -5.74 -3.36
N ARG A 73 -21.35 -6.62 -3.41
CA ARG A 73 -21.72 -7.55 -2.35
C ARG A 73 -21.41 -8.99 -2.71
N SER A 74 -20.69 -9.25 -3.81
CA SER A 74 -20.35 -10.62 -4.20
C SER A 74 -19.46 -11.29 -3.17
N GLN A 75 -19.67 -12.59 -3.00
CA GLN A 75 -18.92 -13.48 -2.12
C GLN A 75 -18.77 -14.85 -2.81
N THR A 76 -17.70 -15.57 -2.49
CA THR A 76 -17.39 -16.89 -3.04
C THR A 76 -17.25 -17.99 -1.99
N LEU A 77 -17.03 -17.64 -0.73
CA LEU A 77 -16.90 -18.60 0.37
C LEU A 77 -18.23 -18.83 1.10
N ASP A 78 -18.31 -19.93 1.87
CA ASP A 78 -19.48 -20.30 2.67
C ASP A 78 -19.52 -19.52 3.99
N TRP A 79 -19.99 -18.27 3.90
CA TRP A 79 -20.13 -17.37 5.03
C TRP A 79 -21.23 -17.79 6.02
N ASP A 80 -22.20 -18.59 5.58
CA ASP A 80 -23.24 -19.13 6.46
C ASP A 80 -22.68 -20.19 7.40
N ALA A 81 -21.79 -21.06 6.91
CA ALA A 81 -21.05 -21.99 7.77
C ALA A 81 -20.23 -21.27 8.84
N LEU A 82 -19.52 -20.20 8.46
CA LEU A 82 -18.75 -19.38 9.42
C LEU A 82 -19.68 -18.69 10.43
N ARG A 83 -20.79 -18.10 9.97
CA ARG A 83 -21.80 -17.44 10.83
C ARG A 83 -22.36 -18.40 11.87
N ASN A 84 -22.78 -19.59 11.44
CA ASN A 84 -23.29 -20.65 12.32
C ASN A 84 -22.24 -21.10 13.34
N ARG A 85 -20.98 -21.21 12.92
CA ARG A 85 -19.88 -21.56 13.82
C ARG A 85 -19.65 -20.48 14.87
N ILE A 86 -19.57 -19.21 14.47
CA ILE A 86 -19.44 -18.06 15.38
C ILE A 86 -20.57 -18.05 16.41
N GLN A 87 -21.82 -18.30 16.00
CA GLN A 87 -22.95 -18.35 16.92
C GLN A 87 -22.88 -19.53 17.91
N THR A 88 -22.29 -20.65 17.49
CA THR A 88 -22.19 -21.87 18.31
C THR A 88 -21.08 -21.77 19.35
N VAL A 89 -19.87 -21.39 18.95
CA VAL A 89 -18.67 -21.42 19.81
C VAL A 89 -18.13 -20.04 20.20
N GLY A 90 -18.62 -18.98 19.56
CA GLY A 90 -18.15 -17.62 19.73
C GLY A 90 -16.85 -17.31 18.99
N MET A 91 -16.29 -16.15 19.29
CA MET A 91 -15.03 -15.64 18.74
C MET A 91 -14.04 -15.41 19.88
N ARG A 92 -12.75 -15.71 19.67
CA ARG A 92 -11.70 -15.43 20.66
C ARG A 92 -11.21 -13.98 20.62
N ASN A 93 -11.33 -13.35 19.46
CA ASN A 93 -10.86 -11.99 19.20
C ASN A 93 -12.04 -11.11 18.80
N SER A 94 -12.12 -9.89 19.36
CA SER A 94 -13.18 -8.93 19.00
C SER A 94 -12.98 -8.33 17.61
N ASN A 95 -11.73 -8.21 17.18
CA ASN A 95 -11.30 -7.82 15.84
C ASN A 95 -10.09 -8.68 15.44
N CYS A 96 -9.99 -9.06 14.17
CA CYS A 96 -8.94 -9.96 13.69
C CYS A 96 -8.06 -9.34 12.60
N VAL A 97 -8.59 -8.46 11.74
CA VAL A 97 -7.88 -8.04 10.53
C VAL A 97 -7.77 -6.51 10.45
N ALA A 98 -6.54 -6.03 10.25
CA ALA A 98 -6.24 -4.67 9.88
C ALA A 98 -5.03 -4.67 8.95
N ILE A 99 -5.05 -3.86 7.89
CA ILE A 99 -3.90 -3.72 6.99
C ILE A 99 -3.08 -2.50 7.42
N ALA A 100 -1.97 -2.76 8.11
CA ALA A 100 -1.04 -1.74 8.56
C ALA A 100 0.08 -1.48 7.52
N PRO A 101 0.83 -0.37 7.67
CA PRO A 101 2.05 -0.16 6.91
C PRO A 101 3.09 -1.24 7.28
N THR A 102 3.82 -1.75 6.28
CA THR A 102 4.80 -2.83 6.49
C THR A 102 6.22 -2.47 6.06
N ALA A 103 6.55 -1.18 5.95
CA ALA A 103 7.81 -0.67 5.40
C ALA A 103 9.08 -1.42 5.86
N THR A 104 9.24 -1.65 7.17
CA THR A 104 10.42 -2.37 7.68
C THR A 104 10.39 -3.85 7.34
N ILE A 105 9.26 -4.54 7.58
CA ILE A 105 9.18 -5.99 7.41
C ILE A 105 9.13 -6.39 5.93
N SER A 106 8.57 -5.56 5.05
CA SER A 106 8.55 -5.78 3.60
C SER A 106 9.96 -5.70 3.02
N ASN A 107 10.78 -4.77 3.51
CA ASN A 107 12.20 -4.69 3.16
C ASN A 107 13.00 -5.91 3.63
N ILE A 108 12.67 -6.48 4.80
CA ILE A 108 13.33 -7.69 5.33
C ILE A 108 13.04 -8.90 4.43
N VAL A 109 11.79 -9.08 3.99
CA VAL A 109 11.40 -10.23 3.15
C VAL A 109 11.56 -10.00 1.65
N GLY A 110 11.90 -8.78 1.22
CA GLY A 110 12.11 -8.43 -0.19
C GLY A 110 10.83 -8.37 -1.02
N VAL A 111 9.73 -7.83 -0.46
CA VAL A 111 8.45 -7.65 -1.16
C VAL A 111 7.98 -6.19 -1.08
N SER A 112 6.99 -5.85 -1.91
CA SER A 112 6.35 -4.52 -1.89
C SER A 112 5.70 -4.21 -0.54
N ALA A 113 5.62 -2.93 -0.20
CA ALA A 113 5.05 -2.51 1.08
C ALA A 113 3.52 -2.62 1.06
N SER A 114 2.97 -3.47 1.93
CA SER A 114 1.54 -3.60 2.23
C SER A 114 0.70 -3.77 0.95
N ILE A 115 -0.33 -2.95 0.79
CA ILE A 115 -1.21 -2.89 -0.38
C ILE A 115 -0.80 -1.83 -1.39
N GLU A 116 0.37 -1.19 -1.23
CA GLU A 116 0.78 -0.08 -2.07
C GLU A 116 1.21 -0.54 -3.47
N PRO A 117 0.94 0.25 -4.53
CA PRO A 117 1.65 0.09 -5.79
C PRO A 117 3.15 0.41 -5.59
N GLU A 118 4.00 -0.08 -6.50
CA GLU A 118 5.42 0.24 -6.45
C GLU A 118 5.63 1.75 -6.58
N TYR A 119 6.36 2.34 -5.62
CA TYR A 119 6.56 3.78 -5.58
C TYR A 119 7.37 4.26 -6.79
N GLN A 120 8.44 3.55 -7.13
CA GLN A 120 9.32 3.78 -8.27
C GLN A 120 9.92 2.44 -8.71
N ASN A 121 10.09 2.23 -10.03
CA ASN A 121 10.80 1.04 -10.51
C ASN A 121 12.33 1.16 -10.40
N LEU A 122 12.84 2.35 -10.07
CA LEU A 122 14.25 2.63 -9.86
C LEU A 122 14.38 3.65 -8.73
N TYR A 123 15.16 3.32 -7.69
CA TYR A 123 15.46 4.25 -6.61
C TYR A 123 16.92 4.12 -6.15
N VAL A 124 17.46 5.20 -5.59
CA VAL A 124 18.83 5.24 -5.06
C VAL A 124 18.79 5.04 -3.56
N LYS A 125 19.55 4.06 -3.07
CA LYS A 125 19.76 3.81 -1.65
C LYS A 125 21.19 4.19 -1.28
N SER A 126 21.34 5.23 -0.48
CA SER A 126 22.64 5.65 0.05
C SER A 126 22.91 4.96 1.39
N ASN A 127 24.08 4.36 1.54
CA ASN A 127 24.57 3.82 2.82
C ASN A 127 26.02 4.28 3.06
N LEU A 128 26.63 3.86 4.17
CA LEU A 128 28.01 4.22 4.53
C LEU A 128 29.06 3.83 3.46
N SER A 129 28.73 2.93 2.54
CA SER A 129 29.60 2.42 1.48
C SER A 129 29.33 3.05 0.10
N GLY A 130 28.41 4.01 0.00
CA GLY A 130 28.09 4.73 -1.23
C GLY A 130 26.62 4.68 -1.64
N GLU A 131 26.33 5.14 -2.86
CA GLU A 131 24.99 5.14 -3.45
C GLU A 131 24.79 3.91 -4.33
N PHE A 132 23.71 3.17 -4.08
CA PHE A 132 23.35 1.97 -4.83
C PHE A 132 22.01 2.20 -5.54
N THR A 133 22.00 2.11 -6.87
CA THR A 133 20.76 2.11 -7.65
C THR A 133 20.11 0.74 -7.55
N ILE A 134 18.91 0.70 -6.98
CA ILE A 134 18.07 -0.49 -6.92
C ILE A 134 17.01 -0.36 -8.02
N VAL A 135 16.85 -1.41 -8.82
CA VAL A 135 15.88 -1.48 -9.91
C VAL A 135 14.96 -2.65 -9.66
N ASN A 136 13.68 -2.51 -10.04
CA ASN A 136 12.73 -3.61 -10.05
C ASN A 136 13.25 -4.77 -10.92
N GLU A 137 13.65 -5.87 -10.27
CA GLU A 137 14.29 -7.01 -10.93
C GLU A 137 13.39 -7.61 -12.01
N GLN A 138 12.08 -7.68 -11.74
CA GLN A 138 11.11 -8.22 -12.68
C GLN A 138 10.99 -7.34 -13.93
N LEU A 139 11.09 -6.02 -13.80
CA LEU A 139 11.13 -5.10 -14.93
C LEU A 139 12.38 -5.33 -15.79
N VAL A 140 13.55 -5.48 -15.16
CA VAL A 140 14.81 -5.73 -15.89
C VAL A 140 14.74 -7.01 -16.69
N ILE A 141 14.19 -8.09 -16.10
CA ILE A 141 14.00 -9.37 -16.78
C ILE A 141 13.11 -9.20 -18.01
N ASP A 142 11.98 -8.52 -17.86
CA ASP A 142 11.04 -8.27 -18.95
C ASP A 142 11.63 -7.44 -20.09
N LEU A 143 12.36 -6.37 -19.75
CA LEU A 143 13.05 -5.54 -20.73
C LEU A 143 14.12 -6.34 -21.47
N LYS A 144 14.90 -7.18 -20.78
CA LYS A 144 15.89 -8.08 -21.40
C LYS A 144 15.22 -9.05 -22.37
N ASN A 145 14.12 -9.68 -21.96
CA ASN A 145 13.38 -10.63 -22.79
C ASN A 145 12.82 -9.98 -24.07
N ARG A 146 12.57 -8.66 -24.05
CA ARG A 146 12.13 -7.90 -25.23
C ARG A 146 13.27 -7.24 -26.01
N GLY A 147 14.52 -7.47 -25.64
CA GLY A 147 15.67 -6.79 -26.26
C GLY A 147 15.67 -5.27 -26.01
N LEU A 148 14.97 -4.80 -24.99
CA LEU A 148 14.83 -3.39 -24.60
C LEU A 148 15.77 -2.99 -23.46
N TRP A 149 16.66 -3.88 -23.01
CA TRP A 149 17.61 -3.59 -21.94
C TRP A 149 18.98 -3.22 -22.51
N ASP A 150 19.26 -1.92 -22.57
CA ASP A 150 20.54 -1.36 -23.00
C ASP A 150 20.92 -0.13 -22.16
N ALA A 151 22.08 0.48 -22.45
CA ALA A 151 22.55 1.66 -21.73
C ALA A 151 21.60 2.86 -21.85
N VAL A 152 20.86 2.98 -22.96
CA VAL A 152 19.89 4.06 -23.18
C VAL A 152 18.69 3.87 -22.26
N MET A 153 18.13 2.66 -22.16
CA MET A 153 17.05 2.35 -21.21
C MET A 153 17.45 2.62 -19.76
N VAL A 154 18.67 2.25 -19.37
CA VAL A 154 19.16 2.54 -18.01
C VAL A 154 19.23 4.05 -17.76
N SER A 155 19.68 4.82 -18.76
CA SER A 155 19.71 6.29 -18.67
C SER A 155 18.30 6.88 -18.60
N ASP A 156 17.37 6.40 -19.43
CA ASP A 156 15.98 6.86 -19.46
C ASP A 156 15.28 6.55 -18.12
N LEU A 157 15.45 5.34 -17.58
CA LEU A 157 14.90 4.96 -16.28
C LEU A 157 15.43 5.85 -15.15
N LYS A 158 16.70 6.26 -15.20
CA LYS A 158 17.24 7.22 -14.22
C LYS A 158 16.67 8.62 -14.42
N TYR A 159 16.58 9.07 -15.67
CA TYR A 159 16.09 10.40 -16.02
C TYR A 159 14.62 10.59 -15.62
N PHE A 160 13.80 9.56 -15.82
CA PHE A 160 12.37 9.55 -15.48
C PHE A 160 12.06 8.93 -14.11
N ASP A 161 13.04 8.85 -13.20
CA ASP A 161 12.88 8.37 -11.82
C ASP A 161 12.13 7.01 -11.72
N GLY A 162 12.39 6.11 -12.67
CA GLY A 162 11.80 4.79 -12.76
C GLY A 162 10.43 4.70 -13.42
N SER A 163 9.83 5.82 -13.88
CA SER A 163 8.59 5.77 -14.67
C SER A 163 8.88 5.32 -16.10
N LEU A 164 8.06 4.38 -16.60
CA LEU A 164 8.09 3.94 -17.99
C LEU A 164 7.18 4.77 -18.90
N ALA A 165 6.24 5.54 -18.33
CA ALA A 165 5.24 6.28 -19.07
C ALA A 165 5.84 7.17 -20.19
N PRO A 166 6.90 7.96 -19.95
CA PRO A 166 7.48 8.86 -20.96
C PRO A 166 8.44 8.18 -21.95
N ILE A 167 8.75 6.88 -21.80
CA ILE A 167 9.73 6.19 -22.65
C ILE A 167 9.02 5.57 -23.86
N ASP A 168 9.14 6.17 -25.04
CA ASP A 168 8.38 5.79 -26.25
C ASP A 168 8.62 4.35 -26.74
N ARG A 169 9.86 3.86 -26.63
CA ARG A 169 10.23 2.50 -27.05
C ARG A 169 9.65 1.39 -26.17
N VAL A 170 9.09 1.73 -25.00
CA VAL A 170 8.47 0.75 -24.11
C VAL A 170 7.04 0.47 -24.58
N PRO A 171 6.66 -0.79 -24.84
CA PRO A 171 5.32 -1.13 -25.29
C PRO A 171 4.28 -0.90 -24.18
N ALA A 172 3.05 -0.60 -24.59
CA ALA A 172 1.98 -0.16 -23.69
C ALA A 172 1.65 -1.16 -22.56
N ASP A 173 1.77 -2.46 -22.83
CA ASP A 173 1.51 -3.51 -21.86
C ASP A 173 2.55 -3.53 -20.72
N LEU A 174 3.83 -3.23 -21.01
CA LEU A 174 4.83 -3.03 -19.96
C LEU A 174 4.61 -1.72 -19.20
N LYS A 175 4.22 -0.63 -19.89
CA LYS A 175 3.89 0.63 -19.22
C LYS A 175 2.74 0.45 -18.23
N GLN A 176 1.72 -0.31 -18.59
CA GLN A 176 0.59 -0.62 -17.69
C GLN A 176 1.02 -1.54 -16.54
N LEU A 177 1.79 -2.59 -16.82
CA LEU A 177 2.18 -3.58 -15.82
C LEU A 177 3.10 -3.00 -14.74
N TYR A 178 4.01 -2.09 -15.13
CA TYR A 178 4.98 -1.46 -14.22
C TYR A 178 4.66 0.01 -13.95
N ALA A 179 3.38 0.40 -14.10
CA ALA A 179 2.93 1.72 -13.68
C ALA A 179 3.25 1.93 -12.20
N THR A 180 3.96 3.03 -11.90
CA THR A 180 4.32 3.39 -10.52
C THR A 180 3.15 4.03 -9.80
N ALA A 181 3.29 4.25 -8.49
CA ALA A 181 2.27 4.87 -7.65
C ALA A 181 1.72 6.20 -8.20
N PHE A 182 2.54 7.00 -8.89
CA PHE A 182 2.11 8.27 -9.49
C PHE A 182 1.58 8.15 -10.92
N ASP A 183 1.82 7.02 -11.58
CA ASP A 183 1.27 6.71 -12.91
C ASP A 183 -0.16 6.12 -12.80
N VAL A 184 -0.50 5.53 -11.65
CA VAL A 184 -1.82 4.92 -11.39
C VAL A 184 -2.83 5.98 -10.95
N ASP A 185 -4.00 6.00 -11.60
CA ASP A 185 -5.09 6.87 -11.15
C ASP A 185 -5.59 6.43 -9.74
N PRO A 186 -5.70 7.35 -8.76
CA PRO A 186 -6.11 7.02 -7.39
C PRO A 186 -7.45 6.30 -7.25
N SER A 187 -8.35 6.44 -8.24
CA SER A 187 -9.61 5.69 -8.25
C SER A 187 -9.39 4.18 -8.20
N TRP A 188 -8.34 3.65 -8.85
CA TRP A 188 -8.02 2.21 -8.79
C TRP A 188 -7.62 1.76 -7.39
N LEU A 189 -6.88 2.60 -6.66
CA LEU A 189 -6.51 2.33 -5.27
C LEU A 189 -7.75 2.29 -4.38
N ILE A 190 -8.71 3.21 -4.61
CA ILE A 190 -9.98 3.26 -3.88
C ILE A 190 -10.85 2.06 -4.19
N GLU A 191 -11.02 1.70 -5.46
CA GLU A 191 -11.85 0.56 -5.85
C GLU A 191 -11.30 -0.75 -5.27
N ALA A 192 -9.98 -0.98 -5.36
CA ALA A 192 -9.35 -2.15 -4.76
C ALA A 192 -9.45 -2.12 -3.22
N ALA A 193 -9.29 -0.95 -2.58
CA ALA A 193 -9.44 -0.82 -1.13
C ALA A 193 -10.88 -1.09 -0.67
N ALA A 194 -11.88 -0.63 -1.43
CA ALA A 194 -13.29 -0.82 -1.10
C ALA A 194 -13.68 -2.31 -1.12
N ARG A 195 -13.18 -3.03 -2.12
CA ARG A 195 -13.33 -4.49 -2.26
C ARG A 195 -12.69 -5.27 -1.12
N ARG A 196 -11.57 -4.78 -0.58
CA ARG A 196 -10.98 -5.36 0.63
C ARG A 196 -11.78 -5.00 1.88
N GLN A 197 -12.24 -3.75 1.97
CA GLN A 197 -12.84 -3.19 3.18
C GLN A 197 -14.16 -3.88 3.58
N LYS A 198 -14.90 -4.44 2.62
CA LYS A 198 -16.12 -5.21 2.92
C LYS A 198 -15.87 -6.45 3.77
N TRP A 199 -14.64 -6.97 3.77
CA TRP A 199 -14.25 -8.14 4.55
C TRP A 199 -13.56 -7.78 5.86
N ILE A 200 -12.94 -6.60 5.95
CA ILE A 200 -12.09 -6.19 7.07
C ILE A 200 -12.94 -5.59 8.19
N ASP A 201 -12.83 -6.17 9.40
CA ASP A 201 -13.55 -5.71 10.60
C ASP A 201 -12.99 -4.40 11.17
N GLN A 202 -11.68 -4.16 11.05
CA GLN A 202 -11.08 -2.85 11.30
C GLN A 202 -10.96 -2.04 9.98
N ALA A 203 -9.78 -1.51 9.66
CA ALA A 203 -9.55 -0.67 8.50
C ALA A 203 -8.19 -0.99 7.82
N GLN A 204 -7.82 -0.17 6.83
CA GLN A 204 -6.58 -0.28 6.09
C GLN A 204 -5.89 1.08 5.94
N SER A 205 -4.58 1.11 6.11
CA SER A 205 -3.76 2.30 5.85
C SER A 205 -3.60 2.51 4.34
N LEU A 206 -4.48 3.30 3.74
CA LEU A 206 -4.51 3.57 2.31
C LEU A 206 -3.86 4.91 1.98
N ASN A 207 -2.63 4.90 1.47
CA ASN A 207 -2.04 6.10 0.87
C ASN A 207 -2.69 6.40 -0.50
N LEU A 208 -2.74 7.69 -0.85
CA LEU A 208 -3.21 8.16 -2.15
C LEU A 208 -2.14 9.02 -2.81
N TYR A 209 -1.87 8.77 -4.08
CA TYR A 209 -0.76 9.34 -4.82
C TYR A 209 -1.25 10.24 -5.95
N PHE A 210 -0.74 11.46 -6.04
CA PHE A 210 -1.17 12.43 -7.04
C PHE A 210 0.05 13.00 -7.77
N ALA A 211 0.21 12.71 -9.05
CA ALA A 211 1.28 13.32 -9.85
C ALA A 211 1.14 14.84 -9.88
N VAL A 212 -0.06 15.35 -10.17
CA VAL A 212 -0.41 16.77 -10.12
C VAL A 212 -1.71 16.94 -9.33
N PRO A 213 -1.66 17.38 -8.07
CA PRO A 213 -2.86 17.56 -7.27
C PRO A 213 -3.64 18.80 -7.73
N SER A 214 -4.97 18.69 -7.75
CA SER A 214 -5.87 19.84 -7.90
C SER A 214 -7.03 19.72 -6.93
N GLY A 215 -7.60 20.84 -6.47
CA GLY A 215 -8.72 20.83 -5.52
C GLY A 215 -9.90 19.98 -6.00
N LYS A 216 -10.21 20.04 -7.31
CA LYS A 216 -11.22 19.20 -7.93
C LYS A 216 -10.86 17.71 -7.87
N LYS A 217 -9.65 17.32 -8.27
CA LYS A 217 -9.23 15.92 -8.27
C LYS A 217 -9.22 15.34 -6.85
N LEU A 218 -8.76 16.12 -5.87
CA LEU A 218 -8.80 15.73 -4.46
C LEU A 218 -10.24 15.50 -3.99
N ASN A 219 -11.13 16.48 -4.21
CA ASN A 219 -12.54 16.36 -3.86
C ASN A 219 -13.16 15.11 -4.47
N ASP A 220 -13.01 14.91 -5.79
CA ASP A 220 -13.59 13.77 -6.49
C ASP A 220 -13.06 12.43 -5.94
N THR A 221 -11.76 12.37 -5.60
CA THR A 221 -11.10 11.18 -5.05
C THR A 221 -11.60 10.85 -3.64
N TYR A 222 -11.66 11.84 -2.74
CA TYR A 222 -12.15 11.61 -1.37
C TYR A 222 -13.65 11.35 -1.32
N MET A 223 -14.44 11.99 -2.18
CA MET A 223 -15.86 11.70 -2.30
C MET A 223 -16.10 10.29 -2.85
N LEU A 224 -15.28 9.81 -3.78
CA LEU A 224 -15.31 8.42 -4.22
C LEU A 224 -15.00 7.46 -3.07
N ALA A 225 -13.93 7.71 -2.30
CA ALA A 225 -13.57 6.90 -1.14
C ALA A 225 -14.72 6.81 -0.11
N TRP A 226 -15.35 7.94 0.20
CA TRP A 226 -16.51 7.99 1.08
C TRP A 226 -17.70 7.20 0.52
N LYS A 227 -18.03 7.40 -0.75
CA LYS A 227 -19.14 6.72 -1.45
C LYS A 227 -18.93 5.21 -1.54
N ARG A 228 -17.69 4.75 -1.64
CA ARG A 228 -17.30 3.33 -1.59
C ARG A 228 -17.31 2.72 -0.18
N GLY A 229 -17.64 3.49 0.85
CA GLY A 229 -17.76 3.00 2.22
C GLY A 229 -16.41 2.77 2.91
N LEU A 230 -15.32 3.38 2.42
CA LEU A 230 -14.02 3.28 3.09
C LEU A 230 -14.07 3.92 4.48
N LYS A 231 -13.43 3.24 5.45
CA LYS A 231 -13.32 3.72 6.83
C LYS A 231 -12.19 4.74 6.99
N THR A 232 -11.09 4.59 6.24
CA THR A 232 -9.89 5.42 6.38
C THR A 232 -9.24 5.72 5.03
N THR A 233 -8.62 6.89 4.97
CA THR A 233 -7.50 7.22 4.07
C THR A 233 -6.29 7.56 4.94
N TYR A 234 -5.09 7.58 4.39
CA TYR A 234 -3.85 7.82 5.14
C TYR A 234 -3.08 9.04 4.59
N TYR A 235 -1.85 8.88 4.10
CA TYR A 235 -1.14 10.01 3.51
C TYR A 235 -1.64 10.32 2.11
N LEU A 236 -1.75 11.62 1.82
CA LEU A 236 -1.67 12.16 0.47
C LEU A 236 -0.20 12.34 0.13
N ARG A 237 0.24 11.74 -0.98
CA ARG A 237 1.56 11.92 -1.56
C ARG A 237 1.42 12.63 -2.89
N SER A 238 2.21 13.68 -3.12
CA SER A 238 2.22 14.38 -4.41
C SER A 238 3.64 14.61 -4.90
N LEU A 239 3.83 14.65 -6.22
CA LEU A 239 5.09 15.13 -6.78
C LEU A 239 5.17 16.65 -6.60
N GLY A 240 6.32 17.15 -6.13
CA GLY A 240 6.56 18.59 -6.04
C GLY A 240 6.70 19.20 -7.42
N ALA A 241 6.15 20.40 -7.64
CA ALA A 241 6.18 21.10 -8.94
C ALA A 241 7.62 21.30 -9.47
N THR A 242 8.61 21.41 -8.60
CA THR A 242 10.04 21.60 -8.93
C THR A 242 10.80 20.31 -9.24
N ALA A 243 10.23 19.13 -9.03
CA ALA A 243 10.89 17.87 -9.40
C ALA A 243 10.95 17.66 -10.93
N ALA A 244 10.10 18.38 -11.68
CA ALA A 244 10.03 18.32 -13.13
C ALA A 244 11.07 19.22 -13.84
N GLU A 245 11.65 20.21 -13.16
CA GLU A 245 12.73 21.06 -13.69
C GLU A 245 14.11 20.48 -13.33
N LYS A 246 14.41 19.28 -13.86
CA LYS A 246 15.78 18.77 -13.79
C LYS A 246 16.60 19.39 -14.93
N SER A 247 17.44 20.35 -14.52
CA SER A 247 18.43 21.06 -15.33
C SER A 247 19.22 20.10 -16.23
N THR A 248 19.41 20.51 -17.49
CA THR A 248 20.30 19.88 -18.46
C THR A 248 21.74 19.90 -17.94
N GLY A 249 22.12 18.86 -17.21
CA GLY A 249 23.48 18.60 -16.76
C GLY A 249 23.70 17.09 -16.75
N SER A 250 24.87 16.66 -17.21
CA SER A 250 25.31 15.26 -17.16
C SER A 250 25.00 14.66 -15.78
N GLY A 251 24.13 13.65 -15.74
CA GLY A 251 23.43 13.16 -14.55
C GLY A 251 24.33 12.65 -13.43
N GLY A 252 24.84 13.57 -12.61
CA GLY A 252 25.63 13.28 -11.42
C GLY A 252 25.83 14.44 -10.44
N GLU A 253 25.40 15.66 -10.73
CA GLU A 253 25.84 16.85 -9.94
C GLU A 253 24.87 17.33 -8.85
N LEU A 254 23.68 16.76 -8.69
CA LEU A 254 22.70 17.29 -7.73
C LEU A 254 22.79 16.71 -6.30
N ASN A 255 23.71 15.77 -6.02
CA ASN A 255 23.98 15.27 -4.66
C ASN A 255 25.35 15.66 -4.11
N ALA A 256 26.11 16.52 -4.79
CA ALA A 256 27.35 17.04 -4.24
C ALA A 256 27.02 18.19 -3.28
N VAL A 257 26.90 17.88 -1.98
CA VAL A 257 27.07 18.91 -0.95
C VAL A 257 28.49 19.44 -1.12
N ALA A 258 28.63 20.67 -1.60
CA ALA A 258 29.92 21.34 -1.61
C ALA A 258 30.44 21.35 -0.17
N SER A 259 31.56 20.67 0.06
CA SER A 259 32.27 20.74 1.32
C SER A 259 32.84 22.15 1.47
N SER A 260 32.03 23.08 1.97
CA SER A 260 32.53 24.34 2.50
C SER A 260 33.30 24.02 3.77
N ALA A 261 34.62 23.92 3.63
CA ALA A 261 35.53 23.93 4.75
C ALA A 261 35.39 25.25 5.50
N SER A 262 34.81 25.22 6.70
CA SER A 262 35.22 25.97 7.90
C SER A 262 34.07 26.17 8.90
N GLU A 263 33.70 25.15 9.67
CA GLU A 263 33.17 25.34 11.02
C GLU A 263 33.75 24.26 11.94
N PRO A 264 34.19 24.60 13.17
CA PRO A 264 34.73 23.61 14.08
C PRO A 264 33.61 22.65 14.50
N ALA A 265 33.86 21.34 14.30
CA ALA A 265 32.92 20.28 14.63
C ALA A 265 32.44 20.38 16.09
N PRO A 266 31.14 20.11 16.37
CA PRO A 266 30.68 19.99 17.74
C PRO A 266 31.43 18.84 18.42
N LYS A 267 32.00 19.10 19.60
CA LYS A 267 32.70 18.10 20.40
C LYS A 267 31.71 17.00 20.81
N MET A 268 31.71 15.89 20.08
CA MET A 268 30.97 14.69 20.43
C MET A 268 31.68 14.02 21.62
N CYS A 269 30.97 13.81 22.74
CA CYS A 269 31.49 13.02 23.86
C CYS A 269 31.66 11.56 23.44
N SER A 270 32.82 10.97 23.77
CA SER A 270 33.06 9.53 23.66
C SER A 270 32.25 8.78 24.73
N ILE A 271 31.63 7.67 24.35
CA ILE A 271 30.83 6.81 25.25
C ILE A 271 31.69 6.19 26.37
N ASP A 272 33.01 6.17 26.18
CA ASP A 272 33.98 5.62 27.12
C ASP A 272 34.53 6.65 28.11
N ASN A 273 34.00 7.88 28.13
CA ASN A 273 34.40 8.93 29.06
C ASN A 273 33.45 9.00 30.27
N PRO A 274 33.83 8.47 31.44
CA PRO A 274 32.96 8.44 32.61
C PRO A 274 32.72 9.81 33.26
N GLU A 275 33.38 10.89 32.81
CA GLU A 275 33.20 12.25 33.33
C GLU A 275 32.37 13.20 32.43
N CYS A 276 31.70 12.70 31.39
CA CYS A 276 30.84 13.55 30.56
C CYS A 276 29.45 13.78 31.22
N GLU A 277 29.24 14.96 31.80
CA GLU A 277 27.97 15.40 32.43
C GLU A 277 26.77 15.52 31.46
N SER A 278 26.96 15.38 30.14
CA SER A 278 25.89 15.44 29.14
C SER A 278 25.18 14.09 28.88
N CYS A 279 25.62 13.01 29.52
CA CYS A 279 25.01 11.68 29.41
C CYS A 279 24.54 11.09 30.75
N GLN A 280 24.42 11.91 31.81
CA GLN A 280 23.74 11.56 33.06
C GLN A 280 22.29 12.03 33.06
#